data_AF-A0A813GT10-F1
#
_entry.id   AF-A0A813GT10-F1
#
_cell.length_a   1.000
_cell.length_b   1.000
_cell.length_c   1.000
_cell.angle_alpha   90.00
_cell.angle_beta   90.00
_cell.angle_gamma   90.00
#
_symmetry.space_group_name_H-M   'P 1'
#
loop_
_entity.id
_entity.type
_entity.pdbx_description
1 polymer ?
#
loop_
_entity_poly.entity_id
_entity_poly.type
_entity_poly.pdbx_seq_one_letter_code
_entity_poly.pdbx_strand_id
1 'polypeptide(L)'
;ASVAKKGLVRLASNSGGQNIPGPPLPGEQVAKREHCQLWPSKGMRVRVVDENGEFKKSNLKKGIVRQRHANRGAVDVELDDPKGNGSAGGGRLLRLVPQTLLETVVSKSCKRIEVVRGTLQGVIAELVSRDSGRNVAMIRLGRAQGQEAVELPVDDICEFV
;
A
#
# COMPACT_ATOMS: atom_id res chain seq x y z
N ALA A 1 12.95 -64.71 50.72
CA ALA A 1 12.86 -65.92 49.87
C ALA A 1 12.28 -65.48 48.51
N SER A 2 12.97 -65.67 47.37
CA SER A 2 12.95 -66.90 46.55
C SER A 2 11.50 -67.23 46.11
N VAL A 3 11.05 -67.38 44.86
CA VAL A 3 11.58 -67.79 43.54
C VAL A 3 10.47 -67.42 42.51
N ALA A 4 10.71 -66.63 41.45
CA ALA A 4 10.92 -66.97 40.02
C ALA A 4 9.83 -67.76 39.23
N LYS A 5 9.75 -67.41 37.93
CA LYS A 5 9.22 -68.14 36.73
C LYS A 5 7.74 -67.90 36.40
N LYS A 6 7.25 -67.73 35.17
CA LYS A 6 7.69 -67.77 33.75
C LYS A 6 6.60 -66.96 33.00
N GLY A 7 6.89 -66.06 32.06
CA GLY A 7 7.30 -66.38 30.69
C GLY A 7 6.09 -66.50 29.76
N LEU A 8 5.89 -65.56 28.83
CA LEU A 8 5.53 -65.88 27.44
C LEU A 8 5.76 -64.67 26.53
N VAL A 9 6.56 -64.93 25.50
CA VAL A 9 6.95 -64.04 24.42
C VAL A 9 5.82 -63.96 23.39
N ARG A 10 5.51 -62.76 22.90
CA ARG A 10 4.99 -62.58 21.54
C ARG A 10 5.66 -61.39 20.86
N LEU A 11 6.49 -61.73 19.89
CA LEU A 11 7.05 -60.85 18.86
C LEU A 11 5.92 -60.50 17.89
N ALA A 12 5.62 -59.22 17.73
CA ALA A 12 4.88 -58.70 16.59
C ALA A 12 5.74 -57.60 15.96
N SER A 13 6.37 -57.96 14.85
CA SER A 13 7.08 -57.06 13.96
C SER A 13 6.05 -56.13 13.31
N ASN A 14 6.03 -54.87 13.72
CA ASN A 14 5.27 -53.83 13.03
C ASN A 14 6.26 -52.91 12.30
N SER A 15 6.53 -53.24 11.04
CA SER A 15 7.27 -52.41 10.09
C SER A 15 6.41 -51.20 9.71
N GLY A 16 6.35 -50.22 10.61
CA GLY A 16 5.84 -48.89 10.32
C GLY A 16 6.83 -48.15 9.43
N GLY A 17 6.59 -48.20 8.12
CA GLY A 17 7.29 -47.37 7.14
C GLY A 17 7.15 -45.91 7.52
N GLN A 18 8.25 -45.28 7.92
CA GLN A 18 8.34 -43.85 8.07
C GLN A 18 8.22 -43.25 6.66
N ASN A 19 7.06 -42.68 6.34
CA ASN A 19 6.90 -41.79 5.20
C ASN A 19 7.73 -40.53 5.49
N ILE A 20 8.98 -40.53 5.06
CA ILE A 20 9.83 -39.35 5.08
C ILE A 20 9.26 -38.40 4.02
N PRO A 21 8.75 -37.21 4.37
CA PRO A 21 8.40 -36.21 3.37
C PRO A 21 9.67 -35.86 2.59
N GLY A 22 9.67 -36.18 1.29
CA GLY A 22 10.78 -35.88 0.41
C GLY A 22 11.09 -34.38 0.40
N PRO A 23 12.35 -33.98 0.17
CA PRO A 23 12.72 -32.59 0.05
C PRO A 23 11.89 -31.92 -1.06
N PRO A 24 11.41 -30.69 -0.85
CA PRO A 24 10.61 -29.99 -1.85
C PRO A 24 11.40 -29.87 -3.16
N LEU A 25 10.75 -30.25 -4.26
CA LEU A 25 11.35 -30.19 -5.59
C LEU A 25 11.70 -28.73 -5.93
N PRO A 26 12.90 -28.47 -6.47
CA PRO A 26 13.28 -27.14 -6.95
C PRO A 26 12.50 -26.84 -8.23
N GLY A 27 11.39 -26.10 -8.12
CA GLY A 27 10.61 -25.72 -9.29
C GLY A 27 9.21 -25.18 -9.04
N GLU A 28 8.66 -25.33 -7.83
CA GLU A 28 7.36 -24.75 -7.50
C GLU A 28 7.54 -23.26 -7.20
N GLN A 29 7.61 -22.47 -8.29
CA GLN A 29 7.41 -21.03 -8.23
C GLN A 29 6.03 -20.82 -7.60
N VAL A 30 6.02 -20.59 -6.29
CA VAL A 30 4.93 -19.91 -5.61
C VAL A 30 4.78 -18.62 -6.40
N ALA A 31 3.80 -18.59 -7.31
CA ALA A 31 3.37 -17.41 -8.00
C ALA A 31 2.94 -16.45 -6.89
N LYS A 32 3.91 -15.67 -6.43
CA LYS A 32 3.77 -14.65 -5.42
C LYS A 32 2.71 -13.77 -6.03
N ARG A 33 1.47 -13.89 -5.54
CA ARG A 33 0.39 -13.00 -5.95
C ARG A 33 0.89 -11.64 -5.53
N GLU A 34 1.50 -10.92 -6.46
CA GLU A 34 1.73 -9.50 -6.36
C GLU A 34 0.33 -8.92 -6.28
N HIS A 35 -0.19 -8.87 -5.05
CA HIS A 35 -1.38 -8.10 -4.76
C HIS A 35 -1.01 -6.70 -5.24
N CYS A 36 -1.63 -6.26 -6.35
CA CYS A 36 -1.54 -4.89 -6.82
C CYS A 36 -2.05 -4.00 -5.69
N GLN A 37 -1.13 -3.62 -4.80
CA GLN A 37 -1.44 -2.97 -3.56
C GLN A 37 -1.98 -1.60 -3.90
N LEU A 38 -3.19 -1.32 -3.41
CA LEU A 38 -3.86 -0.04 -3.62
C LEU A 38 -2.99 1.07 -3.03
N TRP A 39 -2.29 1.83 -3.87
CA TRP A 39 -1.31 2.81 -3.45
C TRP A 39 -1.93 4.04 -2.74
N PRO A 40 -3.13 4.54 -3.08
CA PRO A 40 -3.70 5.67 -2.37
C PRO A 40 -4.25 5.24 -1.00
N SER A 41 -3.72 5.87 0.05
CA SER A 41 -4.21 5.88 1.43
C SER A 41 -5.27 6.97 1.63
N LYS A 42 -6.07 6.83 2.69
CA LYS A 42 -7.06 7.84 3.10
C LYS A 42 -6.34 9.10 3.57
N GLY A 43 -6.80 10.28 3.14
CA GLY A 43 -6.20 11.57 3.47
C GLY A 43 -5.16 12.05 2.44
N MET A 44 -4.78 11.20 1.48
CA MET A 44 -3.90 11.63 0.40
C MET A 44 -4.62 12.53 -0.59
N ARG A 45 -3.92 13.56 -1.08
CA ARG A 45 -4.39 14.40 -2.18
C ARG A 45 -3.95 13.81 -3.51
N VAL A 46 -4.90 13.57 -4.40
CA VAL A 46 -4.69 12.96 -5.71
C VAL A 46 -5.25 13.84 -6.82
N ARG A 47 -4.83 13.59 -8.06
CA ARG A 47 -5.42 14.18 -9.26
C ARG A 47 -6.09 13.10 -10.09
N VAL A 48 -7.29 13.37 -10.59
CA VAL A 48 -7.97 12.48 -11.53
C VAL A 48 -7.40 12.69 -12.93
N VAL A 49 -6.97 11.62 -13.57
CA VAL A 49 -6.46 11.58 -14.95
C VAL A 49 -7.34 10.64 -15.78
N ASP A 50 -8.44 11.18 -16.29
CA ASP A 50 -9.39 10.45 -17.13
C ASP A 50 -9.82 11.32 -18.31
N GLU A 51 -9.29 11.05 -19.50
CA GLU A 51 -9.56 11.89 -20.67
C GLU A 51 -10.89 11.54 -21.33
N ASN A 52 -11.25 10.25 -21.34
CA ASN A 52 -12.32 9.72 -22.19
C ASN A 52 -13.38 8.89 -21.45
N GLY A 53 -13.19 8.63 -20.16
CA GLY A 53 -14.04 7.74 -19.36
C GLY A 53 -15.15 8.44 -18.57
N GLU A 54 -15.61 7.72 -17.55
CA GLU A 54 -16.72 8.13 -16.66
C GLU A 54 -16.39 9.41 -15.86
N PHE A 55 -15.12 9.60 -15.52
CA PHE A 55 -14.63 10.71 -14.71
C PHE A 55 -14.07 11.87 -15.54
N LYS A 56 -14.28 11.89 -16.87
CA LYS A 56 -13.76 12.96 -17.76
C LYS A 56 -14.12 14.38 -17.35
N LYS A 57 -15.30 14.59 -16.76
CA LYS A 57 -15.73 15.90 -16.23
C LYS A 57 -14.88 16.40 -15.04
N SER A 58 -14.12 15.48 -14.45
CA SER A 58 -13.22 15.70 -13.33
C SER A 58 -11.75 15.56 -13.75
N ASN A 59 -11.44 15.42 -15.04
CA ASN A 59 -10.06 15.32 -15.51
C ASN A 59 -9.24 16.52 -15.02
N LEU A 60 -8.02 16.24 -14.56
CA LEU A 60 -7.08 17.18 -13.97
C LEU A 60 -7.56 17.87 -12.68
N LYS A 61 -8.76 17.56 -12.16
CA LYS A 61 -9.21 18.05 -10.85
C LYS A 61 -8.50 17.29 -9.74
N LYS A 62 -8.16 18.03 -8.69
CA LYS A 62 -7.56 17.51 -7.47
C LYS A 62 -8.64 17.20 -6.43
N GLY A 63 -8.35 16.26 -5.55
CA GLY A 63 -9.23 15.92 -4.43
C GLY A 63 -8.52 15.09 -3.38
N ILE A 64 -9.22 14.79 -2.29
CA ILE A 64 -8.72 14.03 -1.16
C ILE A 64 -9.37 12.65 -1.15
N VAL A 65 -8.57 11.60 -0.97
CA VAL A 65 -9.06 10.23 -0.80
C VAL A 65 -9.80 10.11 0.52
N ARG A 66 -11.08 9.74 0.48
CA ARG A 66 -11.95 9.58 1.66
C ARG A 66 -12.14 8.13 2.07
N GLN A 67 -12.25 7.23 1.11
CA GLN A 67 -12.50 5.80 1.35
C GLN A 67 -11.71 4.95 0.35
N ARG A 68 -11.22 3.80 0.83
CA ARG A 68 -10.47 2.82 0.04
C ARG A 68 -11.31 1.57 -0.19
N HIS A 69 -11.28 1.06 -1.41
CA HIS A 69 -11.95 -0.18 -1.82
C HIS A 69 -10.89 -1.15 -2.36
N ALA A 70 -10.09 -1.73 -1.46
CA ALA A 70 -8.92 -2.55 -1.81
C ALA A 70 -9.26 -3.74 -2.71
N ASN A 71 -10.41 -4.38 -2.48
CA ASN A 71 -10.92 -5.49 -3.31
C ASN A 71 -11.29 -5.07 -4.75
N ARG A 72 -11.48 -3.78 -5.00
CA ARG A 72 -11.84 -3.21 -6.32
C ARG A 72 -10.70 -2.42 -6.95
N GLY A 73 -9.57 -2.24 -6.27
CA GLY A 73 -8.48 -1.40 -6.75
C GLY A 73 -8.89 0.07 -6.96
N ALA A 74 -9.83 0.56 -6.15
CA ALA A 74 -10.49 1.86 -6.34
C ALA A 74 -10.62 2.65 -5.04
N VAL A 75 -10.91 3.94 -5.14
CA VAL A 75 -11.09 4.86 -4.01
C VAL A 75 -12.24 5.84 -4.25
N ASP A 76 -12.79 6.39 -3.17
CA ASP A 76 -13.68 7.53 -3.23
C ASP A 76 -12.89 8.82 -3.00
N VAL A 77 -13.09 9.82 -3.87
CA VAL A 77 -12.29 11.06 -3.93
C VAL A 77 -13.22 12.26 -3.79
N GLU A 78 -13.02 13.06 -2.75
CA GLU A 78 -13.72 14.35 -2.60
C GLU A 78 -12.92 15.44 -3.31
N LEU A 79 -13.49 16.02 -4.37
CA LEU A 79 -12.81 17.04 -5.18
C LEU A 79 -12.71 18.38 -4.43
N ASP A 80 -11.60 19.11 -4.66
CA ASP A 80 -11.32 20.43 -4.09
C ASP A 80 -12.21 21.58 -4.68
N ASP A 81 -13.38 21.28 -5.24
CA ASP A 81 -14.15 22.22 -6.07
C ASP A 81 -14.74 23.38 -5.23
N PRO A 82 -14.30 24.64 -5.46
CA PRO A 82 -14.79 25.80 -4.70
C PRO A 82 -16.21 26.21 -5.14
N LYS A 83 -16.71 25.71 -6.27
CA LYS A 83 -18.02 26.07 -6.83
C LYS A 83 -19.10 25.03 -6.54
N GLY A 84 -18.95 24.25 -5.48
CA GLY A 84 -19.98 23.32 -5.03
C GLY A 84 -21.30 24.05 -4.81
N ASN A 85 -22.24 23.88 -5.75
CA ASN A 85 -23.57 24.47 -5.71
C ASN A 85 -24.32 23.95 -4.46
N GLY A 86 -24.25 24.71 -3.36
CA GLY A 86 -25.36 24.87 -2.43
C GLY A 86 -25.75 23.70 -1.53
N SER A 87 -24.87 22.75 -1.21
CA SER A 87 -25.17 21.77 -0.14
C SER A 87 -24.02 21.68 0.84
N ALA A 88 -24.11 22.51 1.89
CA ALA A 88 -23.43 22.39 3.17
C ALA A 88 -21.99 21.82 3.13
N GLY A 89 -21.05 22.60 2.57
CA GLY A 89 -19.63 22.56 2.96
C GLY A 89 -18.78 21.37 2.51
N GLY A 90 -19.29 20.44 1.70
CA GLY A 90 -18.51 19.31 1.16
C GLY A 90 -18.24 19.45 -0.34
N GLY A 91 -17.03 19.09 -0.78
CA GLY A 91 -16.70 18.99 -2.20
C GLY A 91 -17.50 17.87 -2.88
N ARG A 92 -17.52 17.85 -4.22
CA ARG A 92 -18.16 16.75 -4.98
C ARG A 92 -17.40 15.44 -4.72
N LEU A 93 -18.10 14.42 -4.21
CA LEU A 93 -17.55 13.08 -3.99
C LEU A 93 -17.67 12.23 -5.26
N LEU A 94 -16.53 11.80 -5.80
CA LEU A 94 -16.43 10.74 -6.81
C LEU A 94 -16.32 9.39 -6.10
N ARG A 95 -17.03 8.38 -6.61
CA ARG A 95 -17.03 7.04 -6.01
C ARG A 95 -16.33 6.05 -6.93
N LEU A 96 -15.65 5.07 -6.32
CA LEU A 96 -15.02 3.93 -7.01
C LEU A 96 -14.09 4.35 -8.15
N VAL A 97 -13.33 5.43 -7.99
CA VAL A 97 -12.32 5.88 -8.95
C VAL A 97 -11.17 4.85 -8.98
N PRO A 98 -10.89 4.18 -10.11
CA PRO A 98 -9.77 3.25 -10.22
C PRO A 98 -8.44 3.96 -9.93
N GLN A 99 -7.54 3.30 -9.19
CA GLN A 99 -6.23 3.86 -8.87
C GLN A 99 -5.34 4.15 -10.10
N THR A 100 -5.66 3.53 -11.24
CA THR A 100 -4.99 3.74 -12.54
C THR A 100 -5.37 5.08 -13.18
N LEU A 101 -6.48 5.68 -12.75
CA LEU A 101 -6.94 7.00 -13.19
C LEU A 101 -6.57 8.09 -12.18
N LEU A 102 -5.59 7.82 -11.32
CA LEU A 102 -5.12 8.74 -10.30
C LEU A 102 -3.62 8.99 -10.46
N GLU A 103 -3.23 10.23 -10.22
CA GLU A 103 -1.85 10.69 -10.18
C GLU A 103 -1.52 11.22 -8.78
N THR A 104 -0.27 11.06 -8.34
CA THR A 104 0.22 11.66 -7.11
C THR A 104 0.24 13.18 -7.23
N VAL A 105 0.05 13.88 -6.11
CA VAL A 105 0.12 15.34 -6.07
C VAL A 105 1.02 15.77 -4.95
N VAL A 106 1.99 16.64 -5.24
CA VAL A 106 2.80 17.33 -4.24
C VAL A 106 2.69 18.83 -4.48
N SER A 107 1.90 19.53 -3.68
CA SER A 107 1.79 21.00 -3.79
C SER A 107 3.03 21.71 -3.25
N LYS A 108 3.22 22.98 -3.67
CA LYS A 108 4.32 23.81 -3.18
C LYS A 108 4.24 24.11 -1.69
N SER A 109 3.04 24.09 -1.11
CA SER A 109 2.76 24.37 0.30
C SER A 109 2.63 23.10 1.15
N CYS A 110 2.88 21.93 0.56
CA CYS A 110 2.79 20.66 1.25
C CYS A 110 3.83 20.56 2.37
N LYS A 111 3.41 20.16 3.56
CA LYS A 111 4.29 19.91 4.70
C LYS A 111 4.44 18.42 5.03
N ARG A 112 3.38 17.64 4.79
CA ARG A 112 3.29 16.23 5.13
C ARG A 112 3.07 15.43 3.86
N ILE A 113 3.86 14.39 3.68
CA ILE A 113 3.74 13.47 2.55
C ILE A 113 3.61 12.04 3.07
N GLU A 114 3.10 11.16 2.24
CA GLU A 114 3.20 9.71 2.38
C GLU A 114 3.99 9.17 1.19
N VAL A 115 4.92 8.26 1.46
CA VAL A 115 5.67 7.55 0.43
C VAL A 115 4.75 6.48 -0.17
N VAL A 116 4.56 6.48 -1.48
CA VAL A 116 3.60 5.60 -2.18
C VAL A 116 4.25 4.41 -2.87
N ARG A 117 5.57 4.44 -3.07
CA ARG A 117 6.35 3.44 -3.81
C ARG A 117 7.69 3.18 -3.11
N GLY A 118 8.30 2.04 -3.42
CA GLY A 118 9.61 1.66 -2.87
C GLY A 118 9.57 1.08 -1.45
N THR A 119 10.75 0.94 -0.84
CA THR A 119 10.94 0.27 0.47
C THR A 119 10.34 1.03 1.64
N LEU A 120 10.12 2.33 1.49
CA LEU A 120 9.53 3.21 2.50
C LEU A 120 8.01 3.40 2.29
N GLN A 121 7.36 2.61 1.43
CA GLN A 121 5.93 2.74 1.15
C GLN A 121 5.09 2.74 2.44
N GLY A 122 4.12 3.66 2.51
CA GLY A 122 3.22 3.87 3.65
C GLY A 122 3.80 4.74 4.77
N VAL A 123 5.06 5.16 4.68
CA VAL A 123 5.67 6.04 5.68
C VAL A 123 5.22 7.47 5.47
N ILE A 124 4.71 8.10 6.54
CA ILE A 124 4.39 9.53 6.58
C ILE A 124 5.63 10.31 7.03
N ALA A 125 5.99 11.34 6.27
CA ALA A 125 7.20 12.14 6.48
C ALA A 125 6.93 13.65 6.32
N GLU A 126 7.89 14.46 6.75
CA GLU A 126 7.90 15.90 6.49
C GLU A 126 8.62 16.19 5.16
N LEU A 127 8.02 17.03 4.31
CA LEU A 127 8.66 17.51 3.09
C LEU A 127 9.60 18.67 3.45
N VAL A 128 10.91 18.50 3.24
CA VAL A 128 11.92 19.52 3.54
C VAL A 128 12.12 20.46 2.35
N SER A 129 12.33 19.89 1.18
CA SER A 129 12.49 20.64 -0.07
C SER A 129 12.11 19.80 -1.27
N ARG A 130 11.83 20.46 -2.39
CA ARG A 130 11.54 19.83 -3.68
C ARG A 130 12.36 20.50 -4.77
N ASP A 131 13.00 19.68 -5.59
CA ASP A 131 13.68 20.09 -6.80
C ASP A 131 12.91 19.58 -8.02
N SER A 132 12.13 20.46 -8.65
CA SER A 132 11.37 20.12 -9.86
C SER A 132 12.24 19.95 -11.10
N GLY A 133 13.46 20.48 -11.11
CA GLY A 133 14.38 20.32 -12.24
C GLY A 133 14.98 18.91 -12.28
N ARG A 134 15.22 18.32 -11.10
CA ARG A 134 15.73 16.95 -10.94
C ARG A 134 14.64 15.89 -10.71
N ASN A 135 13.38 16.31 -10.55
CA ASN A 135 12.26 15.45 -10.15
C ASN A 135 12.48 14.69 -8.83
N VAL A 136 13.12 15.34 -7.85
CA VAL A 136 13.38 14.77 -6.52
C VAL A 136 12.84 15.63 -5.38
N ALA A 137 12.62 15.02 -4.24
CA ALA A 137 12.21 15.65 -3.00
C ALA A 137 13.07 15.15 -1.83
N MET A 138 13.45 16.07 -0.95
CA MET A 138 14.09 15.73 0.31
C MET A 138 13.01 15.60 1.37
N ILE A 139 12.92 14.43 2.01
CA ILE A 139 11.97 14.15 3.08
C ILE A 139 12.69 13.89 4.39
N ARG A 140 12.05 14.20 5.51
CA ARG A 140 12.53 13.87 6.85
C ARG A 140 11.59 12.87 7.50
N LEU A 141 12.14 11.72 7.87
CA LEU A 141 11.43 10.68 8.60
C LEU A 141 11.31 11.09 10.08
N GLY A 142 10.12 10.96 10.68
CA GLY A 142 9.91 11.19 12.12
C GLY A 142 10.06 12.63 12.65
N ARG A 143 9.81 12.81 13.96
CA ARG A 143 9.95 14.10 14.69
C ARG A 143 11.16 14.15 15.65
N ALA A 144 11.95 13.08 15.72
CA ALA A 144 13.09 13.03 16.64
C ALA A 144 14.28 13.81 16.07
N GLN A 145 14.96 14.59 16.93
CA GLN A 145 16.19 15.30 16.57
C GLN A 145 17.25 14.27 16.11
N GLY A 146 17.84 14.49 14.94
CA GLY A 146 18.92 13.65 14.39
C GLY A 146 18.52 12.70 13.26
N GLN A 147 17.30 12.76 12.73
CA GLN A 147 16.91 11.96 11.56
C GLN A 147 17.51 12.56 10.27
N GLU A 148 18.13 11.69 9.48
CA GLU A 148 18.72 12.00 8.18
C GLU A 148 17.62 12.31 7.15
N ALA A 149 17.90 13.29 6.27
CA ALA A 149 17.00 13.59 5.17
C ALA A 149 17.24 12.58 4.04
N VAL A 150 16.16 12.03 3.49
CA VAL A 150 16.20 11.05 2.41
C VAL A 150 15.76 11.71 1.11
N GLU A 151 16.52 11.52 0.04
CA GLU A 151 16.13 11.94 -1.31
C GLU A 151 15.23 10.86 -1.93
N LEU A 152 14.05 11.25 -2.42
CA LEU A 152 13.12 10.38 -3.14
C LEU A 152 12.63 11.04 -4.43
N PRO A 153 12.28 10.25 -5.47
CA PRO A 153 11.56 10.79 -6.63
C PRO A 153 10.23 11.42 -6.22
N VAL A 154 9.84 12.51 -6.88
CA VAL A 154 8.55 13.16 -6.59
C VAL A 154 7.36 12.24 -6.90
N ASP A 155 7.50 11.35 -7.89
CA ASP A 155 6.45 10.39 -8.27
C ASP A 155 6.25 9.28 -7.24
N ASP A 156 7.22 9.09 -6.33
CA ASP A 156 7.18 8.08 -5.27
C ASP A 156 6.58 8.62 -3.96
N ILE A 157 6.18 9.89 -3.94
CA ILE A 157 5.56 10.53 -2.78
C ILE A 157 4.26 11.23 -3.16
N CYS A 158 3.41 11.45 -2.16
CA CYS A 158 2.14 12.15 -2.36
C CYS A 158 1.80 13.00 -1.13
N GLU A 159 1.17 14.15 -1.34
CA GLU A 159 0.69 15.02 -0.27
C GLU A 159 -0.34 14.32 0.61
N PHE A 160 -0.15 14.44 1.93
CA PHE A 160 -1.01 13.86 2.95
C PHE A 160 -1.62 14.97 3.80
N VAL A 161 -2.96 15.04 3.84
CA VAL A 161 -3.74 16.07 4.55
C VAL A 161 -4.22 15.56 5.90
#